data_AF-A0A6P8FRP4-F1
#
_entry.id   AF-A0A6P8FRP4-F1
#
_cell.length_a   1.000
_cell.length_b   1.000
_cell.length_c   1.000
_cell.angle_alpha   90.00
_cell.angle_beta   90.00
_cell.angle_gamma   90.00
#
_symmetry.space_group_name_H-M   'P 1'
#
loop_
_entity.id
_entity.type
_entity.pdbx_description
1 polymer ?
#
loop_
_entity_poly.entity_id
_entity_poly.type
_entity_poly.pdbx_seq_one_letter_code
_entity_poly.pdbx_strand_id
1 'polypeptide(L)'
;MTGVFQMSVLLGFCTAGCRCSFLYSPTDLQAFVVSSAVLVGMWIGGVFQACLIVDRIYSLMCACYIVSLLMATLLHLHRRQEHPSNEVHTKTGPLLQDFARGKEINPRIAAIDKKQFFMVWIGFMGWGMVVLCYLLAEIERDGRVSLPMLLVVTFQLLYIVDFLVDEASVLPTKEFTQEGIGFVMIQGEYVYITFYSSTPAFFLLHRPLQISIPTAILIGLLYGGGLVIYYFSNDQKDRFRKDPSDPAFASLKTIASPTGQNLLVSGWFGLVRHPNYLGDIMMSWAWTLPCGKTSEGEYGLLFSFS
;
A
#
# COMPACT_ATOMS: atom_id res chain seq x y z
N MET A 1 31.26 -4.90 -7.82
CA MET A 1 30.38 -4.58 -8.97
C MET A 1 30.13 -5.87 -9.74
N THR A 2 28.88 -6.07 -10.16
CA THR A 2 28.28 -7.23 -10.84
C THR A 2 28.11 -8.54 -10.06
N GLY A 3 26.84 -8.87 -9.78
CA GLY A 3 26.32 -10.19 -9.41
C GLY A 3 25.57 -10.17 -8.07
N VAL A 4 24.34 -10.64 -7.91
CA VAL A 4 23.34 -11.26 -8.80
C VAL A 4 22.00 -10.98 -8.13
N PHE A 5 20.99 -10.52 -8.89
CA PHE A 5 19.57 -10.59 -8.53
C PHE A 5 19.24 -12.04 -8.14
N GLN A 6 19.21 -12.37 -6.84
CA GLN A 6 18.80 -13.69 -6.39
C GLN A 6 17.30 -13.66 -6.07
N MET A 7 16.53 -13.81 -7.13
CA MET A 7 15.09 -14.09 -7.12
C MET A 7 14.85 -15.39 -6.34
N SER A 8 14.63 -15.26 -5.03
CA SER A 8 14.32 -16.39 -4.14
C SER A 8 12.81 -16.52 -4.04
N VAL A 9 12.28 -17.28 -5.00
CA VAL A 9 10.89 -17.74 -5.08
C VAL A 9 10.59 -18.70 -3.92
N LEU A 10 9.45 -18.48 -3.27
CA LEU A 10 8.69 -19.39 -2.38
C LEU A 10 9.41 -19.94 -1.13
N LEU A 11 8.98 -19.45 0.05
CA LEU A 11 8.39 -20.25 1.14
C LEU A 11 7.99 -19.31 2.28
N GLY A 12 6.70 -18.98 2.35
CA GLY A 12 6.11 -18.30 3.51
C GLY A 12 6.12 -19.24 4.72
N PHE A 13 6.60 -18.74 5.86
CA PHE A 13 6.58 -19.45 7.12
C PHE A 13 5.13 -19.70 7.58
N CYS A 14 4.81 -20.97 7.81
CA CYS A 14 3.56 -21.41 8.43
C CYS A 14 3.87 -21.91 9.84
N THR A 15 3.37 -21.22 10.87
CA THR A 15 3.32 -21.78 12.22
C THR A 15 2.17 -22.78 12.30
N ALA A 16 2.53 -24.05 12.50
CA ALA A 16 1.69 -25.19 12.88
C ALA A 16 0.46 -25.53 11.98
N GLY A 17 0.65 -26.52 11.10
CA GLY A 17 -0.42 -27.48 10.75
C GLY A 17 -1.16 -27.31 9.42
N CYS A 18 -1.11 -26.15 8.76
CA CYS A 18 -1.78 -25.96 7.46
C CYS A 18 -0.78 -25.78 6.32
N ARG A 19 -0.64 -26.77 5.44
CA ARG A 19 0.05 -26.60 4.15
C ARG A 19 -0.76 -25.67 3.25
N CYS A 20 -0.55 -24.36 3.37
CA CYS A 20 -0.96 -23.40 2.34
C CYS A 20 0.25 -23.03 1.51
N SER A 21 0.53 -23.83 0.48
CA SER A 21 1.44 -23.46 -0.60
C SER A 21 0.78 -22.33 -1.40
N PHE A 22 1.01 -21.09 -0.99
CA PHE A 22 0.64 -19.92 -1.76
C PHE A 22 1.60 -19.80 -2.96
N LEU A 23 1.23 -20.41 -4.09
CA LEU A 23 1.88 -20.18 -5.38
C LEU A 23 1.43 -18.81 -5.90
N TYR A 24 2.11 -17.74 -5.46
CA TYR A 24 1.95 -16.42 -6.06
C TYR A 24 2.99 -16.23 -7.16
N SER A 25 2.50 -16.04 -8.37
CA SER A 25 3.30 -15.70 -9.55
C SER A 25 3.64 -14.20 -9.50
N PRO A 26 4.77 -13.73 -10.07
CA PRO A 26 5.13 -12.32 -10.17
C PRO A 26 4.26 -11.54 -11.19
N THR A 27 2.94 -11.70 -11.13
CA THR A 27 1.95 -11.14 -12.07
C THR A 27 1.60 -9.70 -11.79
N ASP A 28 1.70 -9.26 -10.54
CA ASP A 28 1.02 -8.02 -10.13
C ASP A 28 1.80 -6.77 -10.56
N LEU A 29 3.13 -6.79 -10.44
CA LEU A 29 3.98 -5.77 -11.05
C LEU A 29 3.80 -5.71 -12.58
N GLN A 30 3.70 -6.86 -13.25
CA GLN A 30 3.48 -6.91 -14.69
C GLN A 30 2.11 -6.34 -15.05
N ALA A 31 1.07 -6.69 -14.30
CA ALA A 31 -0.28 -6.16 -14.49
C ALA A 31 -0.32 -4.64 -14.30
N PHE A 32 0.37 -4.12 -13.29
CA PHE A 32 0.48 -2.68 -13.06
C PHE A 32 1.21 -1.96 -14.22
N VAL A 33 2.33 -2.51 -14.69
CA VAL A 33 3.09 -1.95 -15.82
C VAL A 33 2.26 -1.97 -17.10
N VAL A 34 1.60 -3.09 -17.41
CA VAL A 34 0.72 -3.22 -18.58
C VAL A 34 -0.44 -2.24 -18.50
N SER A 35 -1.10 -2.14 -17.34
CA SER A 35 -2.23 -1.22 -17.15
C SER A 35 -1.80 0.24 -17.29
N SER A 36 -0.62 0.60 -16.76
CA SER A 36 -0.04 1.94 -16.88
C SER A 36 0.32 2.25 -18.35
N ALA A 37 0.91 1.29 -19.05
CA ALA A 37 1.26 1.43 -20.47
C ALA A 37 0.01 1.56 -21.35
N VAL A 38 -1.05 0.81 -21.06
CA VAL A 38 -2.34 0.91 -21.75
C VAL A 38 -2.99 2.28 -21.51
N LEU A 39 -3.01 2.75 -20.25
CA LEU A 39 -3.54 4.08 -19.90
C LEU A 39 -2.82 5.20 -20.66
N VAL A 40 -1.47 5.20 -20.62
CA VAL A 40 -0.65 6.19 -21.33
C VAL A 40 -0.81 6.05 -22.84
N GLY A 41 -0.91 4.82 -23.37
CA GLY A 41 -1.14 4.57 -24.78
C GLY A 41 -2.49 5.10 -25.27
N MET A 42 -3.57 4.90 -24.49
CA MET A 42 -4.89 5.47 -24.78
C MET A 42 -4.90 7.00 -24.73
N TRP A 43 -4.13 7.58 -23.81
CA TRP A 43 -3.93 9.02 -23.70
C TRP A 43 -3.21 9.60 -24.92
N ILE A 44 -2.07 9.02 -25.31
CA ILE A 44 -1.32 9.42 -26.52
C ILE A 44 -2.20 9.26 -27.78
N GLY A 45 -3.00 8.19 -27.85
CA GLY A 45 -3.94 7.95 -28.95
C GLY A 45 -5.14 8.90 -28.99
N GLY A 46 -5.31 9.79 -28.02
CA GLY A 46 -6.43 10.74 -27.94
C GLY A 46 -7.79 10.10 -27.62
N VAL A 47 -7.82 8.79 -27.31
CA VAL A 47 -9.03 8.06 -26.92
C VAL A 47 -9.42 8.37 -25.48
N PHE A 48 -8.43 8.70 -24.66
CA PHE A 48 -8.58 8.98 -23.24
C PHE A 48 -8.11 10.39 -22.90
N GLN A 49 -8.93 11.14 -22.14
CA GLN A 49 -8.60 12.46 -21.63
C GLN A 49 -8.57 12.41 -20.10
N ALA A 50 -7.41 12.69 -19.51
CA ALA A 50 -7.21 12.61 -18.08
C ALA A 50 -8.00 13.69 -17.33
N CYS A 51 -8.13 14.90 -17.89
CA CYS A 51 -8.92 15.99 -17.30
C CYS A 51 -10.38 15.61 -17.04
N LEU A 52 -11.01 14.82 -17.93
CA LEU A 52 -12.39 14.39 -17.76
C LEU A 52 -12.59 13.54 -16.50
N ILE A 53 -11.59 12.73 -16.13
CA ILE A 53 -11.62 11.94 -14.90
C ILE A 53 -11.44 12.85 -13.69
N VAL A 54 -10.45 13.75 -13.74
CA VAL A 54 -10.18 14.69 -12.64
C VAL A 54 -11.39 15.56 -12.33
N ASP A 55 -12.06 16.08 -13.36
CA ASP A 55 -13.25 16.93 -13.20
C ASP A 55 -14.42 16.18 -12.55
N ARG A 56 -14.42 14.84 -12.63
CA ARG A 56 -15.44 13.95 -12.05
C ARG A 56 -14.93 13.13 -10.87
N ILE A 57 -13.80 13.51 -10.26
CA ILE A 57 -13.16 12.69 -9.22
C ILE A 57 -14.10 12.45 -8.03
N TYR A 58 -14.88 13.44 -7.61
CA TYR A 58 -15.83 13.29 -6.51
C TYR A 58 -16.97 12.35 -6.86
N SER A 59 -17.46 12.39 -8.11
CA SER A 59 -18.46 11.43 -8.59
C SER A 59 -17.88 10.02 -8.62
N LEU A 60 -16.61 9.86 -9.01
CA LEU A 60 -15.92 8.58 -9.00
C LEU A 60 -15.73 8.06 -7.57
N MET A 61 -15.32 8.90 -6.61
CA MET A 61 -15.22 8.55 -5.19
C MET A 61 -16.57 8.09 -4.62
N CYS A 62 -17.66 8.80 -4.92
CA CYS A 62 -19.02 8.39 -4.53
C CYS A 62 -19.42 7.04 -5.15
N ALA A 63 -19.08 6.82 -6.43
CA ALA A 63 -19.34 5.54 -7.09
C ALA A 63 -18.54 4.40 -6.44
N CYS A 64 -17.25 4.62 -6.17
CA CYS A 64 -16.39 3.66 -5.46
C CYS A 64 -16.93 3.34 -4.05
N TYR A 65 -17.44 4.34 -3.33
CA TYR A 65 -18.09 4.14 -2.02
C TYR A 65 -19.36 3.28 -2.13
N ILE A 66 -20.21 3.54 -3.14
CA ILE A 66 -21.42 2.74 -3.36
C ILE A 66 -21.04 1.30 -3.74
N VAL A 67 -20.04 1.13 -4.62
CA VAL A 67 -19.53 -0.19 -5.01
C VAL A 67 -18.94 -0.93 -3.81
N SER A 68 -18.16 -0.27 -2.96
CA SER A 68 -17.59 -0.91 -1.76
C SER A 68 -18.68 -1.36 -0.79
N LEU A 69 -19.74 -0.56 -0.62
CA LEU A 69 -20.91 -0.93 0.19
C LEU A 69 -21.65 -2.14 -0.40
N LEU A 70 -21.88 -2.15 -1.71
CA LEU A 70 -22.51 -3.27 -2.42
C LEU A 70 -21.68 -4.55 -2.28
N MET A 71 -20.37 -4.47 -2.51
CA MET A 71 -19.46 -5.63 -2.40
C MET A 71 -19.42 -6.19 -0.97
N ALA A 72 -19.33 -5.32 0.04
CA ALA A 72 -19.39 -5.75 1.44
C ALA A 72 -20.72 -6.42 1.78
N THR A 73 -21.83 -5.90 1.24
CA THR A 73 -23.18 -6.46 1.43
C THR A 73 -23.29 -7.83 0.77
N LEU A 74 -22.82 -7.97 -0.46
CA LEU A 74 -22.82 -9.26 -1.18
C LEU A 74 -21.99 -10.30 -0.44
N LEU A 75 -20.82 -9.94 0.09
CA LEU A 75 -19.99 -10.87 0.88
C LEU A 75 -20.69 -11.29 2.17
N HIS A 76 -21.30 -10.35 2.89
CA HIS A 76 -22.04 -10.64 4.11
C HIS A 76 -23.26 -11.54 3.87
N LEU A 77 -23.98 -11.34 2.75
CA LEU A 77 -25.12 -12.17 2.37
C LEU A 77 -24.71 -13.55 1.87
N HIS A 78 -23.68 -13.63 1.04
CA HIS A 78 -23.14 -14.88 0.51
C HIS A 78 -22.69 -15.80 1.65
N ARG A 79 -21.96 -15.26 2.63
CA ARG A 79 -21.61 -15.99 3.86
C ARG A 79 -22.83 -16.55 4.58
N ARG A 80 -23.88 -15.73 4.76
CA ARG A 80 -25.10 -16.16 5.47
C ARG A 80 -25.81 -17.31 4.77
N GLN A 81 -25.68 -17.40 3.45
CA GLN A 81 -26.25 -18.48 2.65
C GLN A 81 -25.41 -19.76 2.73
N GLU A 82 -24.08 -19.64 2.67
CA GLU A 82 -23.17 -20.81 2.67
C GLU A 82 -22.94 -21.42 4.05
N HIS A 83 -22.95 -20.60 5.11
CA HIS A 83 -22.73 -21.06 6.48
C HIS A 83 -23.85 -20.59 7.42
N PRO A 84 -25.05 -21.19 7.32
CA PRO A 84 -26.20 -20.84 8.17
C PRO A 84 -26.03 -21.31 9.63
N SER A 85 -25.18 -22.31 9.89
CA SER A 85 -24.86 -22.81 11.23
C SER A 85 -23.66 -22.08 11.82
N ASN A 86 -23.80 -21.69 13.09
CA ASN A 86 -22.78 -21.07 13.97
C ASN A 86 -21.56 -21.97 14.19
N GLU A 87 -20.83 -22.33 13.14
CA GLU A 87 -19.61 -23.09 13.29
C GLU A 87 -18.41 -22.17 13.56
N VAL A 88 -18.10 -22.13 14.87
CA VAL A 88 -16.75 -22.29 15.41
C VAL A 88 -15.86 -21.03 15.37
N HIS A 89 -15.86 -20.31 16.52
CA HIS A 89 -14.80 -19.42 17.06
C HIS A 89 -14.93 -17.88 17.03
N THR A 90 -16.07 -17.28 16.70
CA THR A 90 -16.23 -15.82 16.93
C THR A 90 -17.58 -15.51 17.56
N LYS A 91 -17.58 -14.98 18.79
CA LYS A 91 -18.78 -14.44 19.44
C LYS A 91 -19.49 -13.52 18.44
N THR A 92 -20.74 -13.83 18.11
CA THR A 92 -21.58 -13.02 17.22
C THR A 92 -21.68 -11.62 17.83
N GLY A 93 -21.06 -10.63 17.19
CA GLY A 93 -21.21 -9.24 17.61
C GLY A 93 -22.58 -8.70 17.16
N PRO A 94 -22.91 -7.44 17.48
CA PRO A 94 -24.01 -6.74 16.82
C PRO A 94 -23.87 -6.85 15.30
N LEU A 95 -24.99 -6.99 14.58
CA LEU A 95 -25.02 -7.17 13.12
C LEU A 95 -24.13 -6.17 12.36
N LEU A 96 -24.12 -4.92 12.82
CA LEU A 96 -23.31 -3.85 12.24
C LEU A 96 -21.81 -4.07 12.43
N GLN A 97 -21.39 -4.59 13.59
CA GLN A 97 -19.99 -4.90 13.87
C GLN A 97 -19.50 -6.06 12.99
N ASP A 98 -20.35 -7.07 12.83
CA ASP A 98 -20.07 -8.23 11.97
C ASP A 98 -19.94 -7.84 10.50
N PHE A 99 -20.82 -6.94 10.02
CA PHE A 99 -20.73 -6.36 8.68
C PHE A 99 -19.48 -5.49 8.48
N ALA A 100 -19.16 -4.65 9.48
CA ALA A 100 -18.03 -3.73 9.42
C ALA A 100 -16.68 -4.45 9.38
N ARG A 101 -16.45 -5.40 10.29
CA ARG A 101 -15.19 -6.15 10.39
C ARG A 101 -15.11 -7.34 9.44
N GLY A 102 -16.26 -7.87 9.03
CA GLY A 102 -16.29 -9.15 8.33
C GLY A 102 -15.92 -10.31 9.25
N LYS A 103 -16.31 -11.51 8.83
CA LYS A 103 -16.03 -12.75 9.57
C LYS A 103 -15.23 -13.77 8.78
N GLU A 104 -15.08 -13.56 7.47
CA GLU A 104 -14.29 -14.44 6.63
C GLU A 104 -12.87 -13.91 6.60
N ILE A 105 -11.93 -14.73 7.08
CA ILE A 105 -10.51 -14.35 7.06
C ILE A 105 -9.97 -14.49 5.64
N ASN A 106 -10.27 -15.57 4.91
CA ASN A 106 -9.76 -15.79 3.55
C ASN A 106 -10.83 -16.33 2.61
N PRO A 107 -11.81 -15.51 2.19
CA PRO A 107 -12.75 -15.95 1.19
C PRO A 107 -12.10 -15.96 -0.20
N ARG A 108 -12.20 -17.10 -0.88
CA ARG A 108 -11.64 -17.31 -2.21
C ARG A 108 -12.76 -17.49 -3.23
N ILE A 109 -12.59 -16.90 -4.41
CA ILE A 109 -13.38 -17.27 -5.60
C ILE A 109 -12.39 -17.97 -6.53
N ALA A 110 -12.56 -19.28 -6.69
CA ALA A 110 -11.62 -20.13 -7.43
C ALA A 110 -10.17 -19.94 -6.90
N ALA A 111 -9.27 -19.42 -7.75
CA ALA A 111 -7.86 -19.22 -7.40
C ALA A 111 -7.55 -17.82 -6.82
N ILE A 112 -8.51 -16.88 -6.84
CA ILE A 112 -8.28 -15.49 -6.41
C ILE A 112 -8.65 -15.34 -4.94
N ASP A 113 -7.69 -14.88 -4.14
CA ASP A 113 -7.93 -14.44 -2.78
C ASP A 113 -8.59 -13.05 -2.81
N LYS A 114 -9.81 -12.93 -2.26
CA LYS A 114 -10.54 -11.65 -2.31
C LYS A 114 -9.78 -10.55 -1.57
N LYS A 115 -9.07 -10.86 -0.49
CA LYS A 115 -8.33 -9.84 0.27
C LYS A 115 -7.21 -9.23 -0.55
N GLN A 116 -6.43 -10.08 -1.19
CA GLN A 116 -5.35 -9.64 -2.07
C GLN A 116 -5.89 -8.83 -3.25
N PHE A 117 -6.99 -9.28 -3.86
CA PHE A 117 -7.64 -8.53 -4.93
C PHE A 117 -8.00 -7.11 -4.50
N PHE A 118 -8.66 -6.93 -3.35
CA PHE A 118 -9.00 -5.58 -2.88
C PHE A 118 -7.75 -4.79 -2.48
N MET A 119 -6.86 -5.37 -1.70
CA MET A 119 -5.70 -4.64 -1.16
C MET A 119 -4.70 -4.25 -2.25
N VAL A 120 -4.30 -5.21 -3.09
CA VAL A 120 -3.26 -4.99 -4.10
C VAL A 120 -3.84 -4.33 -5.34
N TRP A 121 -4.90 -4.90 -5.93
CA TRP A 121 -5.37 -4.44 -7.25
C TRP A 121 -6.27 -3.21 -7.14
N ILE A 122 -7.23 -3.20 -6.21
CA ILE A 122 -8.08 -2.03 -6.03
C ILE A 122 -7.34 -0.93 -5.28
N GLY A 123 -6.70 -1.24 -4.16
CA GLY A 123 -5.98 -0.27 -3.33
C GLY A 123 -4.72 0.27 -4.01
N PHE A 124 -3.63 -0.50 -3.98
CA PHE A 124 -2.31 -0.03 -4.41
C PHE A 124 -2.20 0.27 -5.92
N MET A 125 -2.69 -0.62 -6.79
CA MET A 125 -2.68 -0.32 -8.23
C MET A 125 -3.66 0.81 -8.56
N GLY A 126 -4.84 0.86 -7.93
CA GLY A 126 -5.80 1.95 -8.10
C GLY A 126 -5.21 3.30 -7.71
N TRP A 127 -4.51 3.38 -6.58
CA TRP A 127 -3.75 4.56 -6.16
C TRP A 127 -2.76 5.00 -7.26
N GLY A 128 -1.95 4.06 -7.78
CA GLY A 128 -1.01 4.35 -8.86
C GLY A 128 -1.68 4.86 -10.14
N MET A 129 -2.82 4.28 -10.54
CA MET A 129 -3.58 4.74 -11.71
C MET A 129 -4.13 6.15 -11.53
N VAL A 130 -4.65 6.48 -10.35
CA VAL A 130 -5.19 7.83 -10.06
C VAL A 130 -4.07 8.87 -10.09
N VAL A 131 -2.90 8.56 -9.50
CA VAL A 131 -1.74 9.45 -9.50
C VAL A 131 -1.21 9.68 -10.93
N LEU A 132 -1.16 8.64 -11.75
CA LEU A 132 -0.85 8.78 -13.18
C LEU A 132 -1.87 9.65 -13.92
N CYS A 133 -3.17 9.48 -13.64
CA CYS A 133 -4.20 10.34 -14.22
C CYS A 133 -3.98 11.82 -13.84
N TYR A 134 -3.59 12.14 -12.61
CA TYR A 134 -3.30 13.53 -12.22
C TYR A 134 -2.08 14.09 -12.94
N LEU A 135 -1.03 13.29 -13.13
CA LEU A 135 0.14 13.70 -13.91
C LEU A 135 -0.26 14.03 -15.36
N LEU A 136 -1.01 13.14 -16.01
CA LEU A 136 -1.47 13.34 -17.39
C LEU A 136 -2.41 14.55 -17.50
N ALA A 137 -3.27 14.78 -16.50
CA ALA A 137 -4.15 15.94 -16.48
C ALA A 137 -3.38 17.26 -16.34
N GLU A 138 -2.28 17.29 -15.59
CA GLU A 138 -1.41 18.48 -15.53
C GLU A 138 -0.80 18.77 -16.92
N ILE A 139 -0.33 17.73 -17.61
CA ILE A 139 0.21 17.85 -18.97
C ILE A 139 -0.85 18.38 -19.94
N GLU A 140 -2.09 17.89 -19.86
CA GLU A 140 -3.19 18.36 -20.70
C GLU A 140 -3.56 19.83 -20.44
N ARG A 141 -3.57 20.26 -19.17
CA ARG A 141 -3.97 21.63 -18.78
C ARG A 141 -2.89 22.67 -19.08
N ASP A 142 -1.65 22.36 -18.70
CA ASP A 142 -0.56 23.35 -18.67
C ASP A 142 0.49 23.12 -19.76
N GLY A 143 0.43 22.01 -20.50
CA GLY A 143 1.41 21.62 -21.52
C GLY A 143 2.77 21.22 -20.96
N ARG A 144 2.93 21.17 -19.63
CA ARG A 144 4.17 20.83 -18.92
C ARG A 144 3.86 20.28 -17.53
N VAL A 145 4.79 19.48 -17.01
CA VAL A 145 4.73 18.95 -15.64
C VAL A 145 5.48 19.89 -14.69
N SER A 146 4.89 20.20 -13.54
CA SER A 146 5.58 20.98 -12.51
C SER A 146 6.58 20.11 -11.72
N LEU A 147 7.69 20.71 -11.28
CA LEU A 147 8.67 20.02 -10.43
C LEU A 147 8.05 19.36 -9.18
N PRO A 148 7.15 20.02 -8.40
CA PRO A 148 6.54 19.37 -7.25
C PRO A 148 5.63 18.20 -7.65
N MET A 149 4.86 18.30 -8.74
CA MET A 149 4.04 17.19 -9.23
C MET A 149 4.91 15.98 -9.56
N LEU A 150 6.00 16.21 -10.29
CA LEU A 150 6.93 15.14 -10.66
C LEU A 150 7.52 14.44 -9.43
N LEU A 151 7.90 15.18 -8.38
CA LEU A 151 8.39 14.59 -7.13
C LEU A 151 7.33 13.71 -6.46
N VAL A 152 6.11 14.23 -6.27
CA VAL A 152 5.03 13.48 -5.61
C VAL A 152 4.71 12.20 -6.37
N VAL A 153 4.47 12.32 -7.68
CA VAL A 153 4.14 11.17 -8.53
C VAL A 153 5.26 10.14 -8.52
N THR A 154 6.52 10.58 -8.62
CA THR A 154 7.67 9.65 -8.60
C THR A 154 7.78 8.94 -7.26
N PHE A 155 7.68 9.64 -6.13
CA PHE A 155 7.80 9.02 -4.80
C PHE A 155 6.67 8.05 -4.50
N GLN A 156 5.43 8.37 -4.88
CA GLN A 156 4.29 7.49 -4.69
C GLN A 156 4.38 6.25 -5.59
N LEU A 157 4.78 6.41 -6.86
CA LEU A 157 4.97 5.28 -7.76
C LEU A 157 6.14 4.38 -7.33
N LEU A 158 7.25 4.94 -6.85
CA LEU A 158 8.35 4.16 -6.29
C LEU A 158 7.90 3.33 -5.08
N TYR A 159 7.09 3.92 -4.20
CA TYR A 159 6.53 3.23 -3.04
C TYR A 159 5.60 2.08 -3.45
N ILE A 160 4.71 2.32 -4.42
CA ILE A 160 3.80 1.30 -4.96
C ILE A 160 4.59 0.18 -5.64
N VAL A 161 5.61 0.51 -6.43
CA VAL A 161 6.44 -0.49 -7.12
C VAL A 161 7.21 -1.34 -6.12
N ASP A 162 7.79 -0.75 -5.07
CA ASP A 162 8.45 -1.49 -4.00
C ASP A 162 7.50 -2.50 -3.35
N PHE A 163 6.28 -2.06 -3.01
CA PHE A 163 5.21 -2.91 -2.50
C PHE A 163 4.84 -4.06 -3.47
N LEU A 164 4.71 -3.79 -4.77
CA LEU A 164 4.37 -4.80 -5.77
C LEU A 164 5.52 -5.78 -6.05
N VAL A 165 6.77 -5.37 -5.80
CA VAL A 165 7.95 -6.26 -5.90
C VAL A 165 8.02 -7.20 -4.71
N ASP A 166 7.75 -6.71 -3.49
CA ASP A 166 7.77 -7.51 -2.26
C ASP A 166 6.36 -7.81 -1.72
N GLU A 167 5.43 -8.16 -2.62
CA GLU A 167 4.05 -8.50 -2.27
C GLU A 167 3.97 -9.64 -1.23
N ALA A 168 4.94 -10.56 -1.28
CA ALA A 168 5.01 -11.70 -0.36
C ALA A 168 5.18 -11.27 1.10
N SER A 169 5.73 -10.09 1.37
CA SER A 169 5.88 -9.52 2.73
C SER A 169 4.54 -9.13 3.36
N VAL A 170 3.49 -8.95 2.56
CA VAL A 170 2.14 -8.55 3.00
C VAL A 170 1.33 -9.76 3.48
N LEU A 171 1.53 -10.93 2.89
CA LEU A 171 0.81 -12.15 3.24
C LEU A 171 0.89 -12.56 4.73
N PRO A 172 2.03 -12.38 5.45
CA PRO A 172 2.11 -12.67 6.88
C PRO A 172 1.58 -11.55 7.78
N THR A 173 1.06 -10.44 7.24
CA THR A 173 0.57 -9.34 8.07
C THR A 173 -0.70 -9.72 8.82
N LYS A 174 -1.00 -8.95 9.87
CA LYS A 174 -2.14 -9.21 10.73
C LYS A 174 -3.46 -9.02 9.97
N GLU A 175 -3.48 -8.02 9.10
CA GLU A 175 -4.59 -7.64 8.24
C GLU A 175 -4.98 -8.81 7.32
N PHE A 176 -3.98 -9.51 6.78
CA PHE A 176 -4.19 -10.68 5.93
C PHE A 176 -4.56 -11.93 6.73
N THR A 177 -3.88 -12.20 7.85
CA THR A 177 -3.96 -13.48 8.56
C THR A 177 -4.99 -13.57 9.68
N GLN A 178 -5.32 -12.46 10.34
CA GLN A 178 -6.13 -12.46 11.57
C GLN A 178 -7.43 -11.68 11.47
N GLU A 179 -7.51 -10.69 10.59
CA GLU A 179 -8.71 -9.84 10.45
C GLU A 179 -9.67 -10.40 9.40
N GLY A 180 -10.96 -10.12 9.51
CA GLY A 180 -11.93 -10.51 8.49
C GLY A 180 -11.95 -9.52 7.33
N ILE A 181 -12.43 -9.94 6.17
CA ILE A 181 -12.80 -8.99 5.10
C ILE A 181 -14.25 -8.53 5.29
N GLY A 182 -14.42 -7.24 5.58
CA GLY A 182 -15.71 -6.60 5.78
C GLY A 182 -15.77 -5.22 5.13
N PHE A 183 -16.81 -4.46 5.44
CA PHE A 183 -17.01 -3.13 4.86
C PHE A 183 -15.84 -2.17 5.09
N VAL A 184 -15.26 -2.15 6.30
CA VAL A 184 -14.17 -1.22 6.64
C VAL A 184 -12.93 -1.47 5.78
N MET A 185 -12.56 -2.74 5.58
CA MET A 185 -11.43 -3.11 4.73
C MET A 185 -11.69 -2.73 3.27
N ILE A 186 -12.82 -3.16 2.71
CA ILE A 186 -13.15 -2.92 1.30
C ILE A 186 -13.25 -1.42 1.02
N GLN A 187 -13.93 -0.68 1.89
CA GLN A 187 -14.02 0.78 1.78
C GLN A 187 -12.64 1.44 1.90
N GLY A 188 -11.79 0.95 2.80
CA GLY A 188 -10.41 1.38 2.96
C GLY A 188 -9.65 1.31 1.64
N GLU A 189 -9.73 0.18 0.92
CA GLU A 189 -9.02 0.03 -0.35
C GLU A 189 -9.59 0.90 -1.48
N TYR A 190 -10.92 0.90 -1.64
CA TYR A 190 -11.59 1.65 -2.73
C TYR A 190 -11.49 3.16 -2.58
N VAL A 191 -11.57 3.69 -1.35
CA VAL A 191 -11.69 5.13 -1.12
C VAL A 191 -10.42 5.68 -0.50
N TYR A 192 -9.98 5.06 0.60
CA TYR A 192 -8.90 5.61 1.39
C TYR A 192 -7.55 5.40 0.69
N ILE A 193 -7.13 4.17 0.44
CA ILE A 193 -5.84 3.91 -0.23
C ILE A 193 -5.79 4.53 -1.62
N THR A 194 -6.87 4.41 -2.40
CA THR A 194 -6.91 4.91 -3.78
C THR A 194 -6.90 6.44 -3.86
N PHE A 195 -7.86 7.12 -3.22
CA PHE A 195 -8.05 8.56 -3.41
C PHE A 195 -7.36 9.39 -2.32
N TYR A 196 -7.41 8.96 -1.06
CA TYR A 196 -6.81 9.71 0.04
C TYR A 196 -5.28 9.77 -0.10
N SER A 197 -4.63 8.65 -0.42
CA SER A 197 -3.18 8.63 -0.64
C SER A 197 -2.77 9.47 -1.86
N SER A 198 -3.66 9.64 -2.85
CA SER A 198 -3.42 10.47 -4.04
C SER A 198 -3.64 11.98 -3.82
N THR A 199 -4.10 12.40 -2.64
CA THR A 199 -4.44 13.79 -2.32
C THR A 199 -3.29 14.79 -2.57
N PRO A 200 -2.00 14.48 -2.29
CA PRO A 200 -0.91 15.42 -2.58
C PRO A 200 -0.84 15.82 -4.07
N ALA A 201 -0.99 14.85 -4.98
CA ALA A 201 -1.01 15.11 -6.42
C ALA A 201 -2.30 15.84 -6.84
N PHE A 202 -3.44 15.46 -6.29
CA PHE A 202 -4.71 16.17 -6.51
C PHE A 202 -4.64 17.65 -6.09
N PHE A 203 -4.01 17.93 -4.95
CA PHE A 203 -3.82 19.28 -4.42
C PHE A 203 -2.96 20.13 -5.35
N LEU A 204 -1.81 19.61 -5.80
CA LEU A 204 -0.91 20.31 -6.72
C LEU A 204 -1.58 20.62 -8.07
N LEU A 205 -2.46 19.74 -8.54
CA LEU A 205 -3.21 19.94 -9.78
C LEU A 205 -4.20 21.13 -9.71
N HIS A 206 -4.71 21.45 -8.52
CA HIS A 206 -5.64 22.57 -8.29
C HIS A 206 -4.94 23.83 -7.78
N ARG A 207 -3.77 23.67 -7.16
CA ARG A 207 -2.93 24.77 -6.69
C ARG A 207 -1.51 24.55 -7.21
N PRO A 208 -1.21 24.99 -8.45
CA PRO A 208 0.12 24.85 -9.02
C PRO A 208 1.12 25.64 -8.18
N LEU A 209 2.01 24.92 -7.50
CA LEU A 209 3.09 25.49 -6.70
C LEU A 209 4.41 25.37 -7.46
N GLN A 210 5.33 26.25 -7.11
CA GLN A 210 6.71 26.20 -7.60
C GLN A 210 7.63 26.03 -6.39
N ILE A 211 8.51 25.04 -6.47
CA ILE A 211 9.53 24.81 -5.44
C ILE A 211 10.90 25.09 -6.03
N SER A 212 11.79 25.64 -5.20
CA SER A 212 13.18 25.85 -5.62
C SER A 212 13.90 24.51 -5.75
N ILE A 213 14.88 24.43 -6.66
CA ILE A 213 15.70 23.22 -6.85
C ILE A 213 16.38 22.77 -5.53
N PRO A 214 16.95 23.67 -4.70
CA PRO A 214 17.49 23.27 -3.40
C PRO A 214 16.45 22.61 -2.48
N THR A 215 15.21 23.12 -2.47
CA THR A 215 14.12 22.51 -1.71
C THR A 215 13.77 21.11 -2.24
N ALA A 216 13.70 20.96 -3.57
CA ALA A 216 13.46 19.67 -4.20
C ALA A 216 14.55 18.63 -3.85
N ILE A 217 15.82 19.05 -3.85
CA ILE A 217 16.95 18.20 -3.44
C ILE A 217 16.80 17.77 -1.99
N LEU A 218 16.47 18.69 -1.07
CA LEU A 218 16.29 18.36 0.35
C LEU A 218 15.14 17.37 0.56
N ILE A 219 14.03 17.56 -0.14
CA ILE A 219 12.89 16.63 -0.12
C ILE A 219 13.31 15.25 -0.67
N GLY A 220 14.05 15.21 -1.77
CA GLY A 220 14.59 13.96 -2.32
C GLY A 220 15.53 13.23 -1.37
N LEU A 221 16.38 13.96 -0.65
CA LEU A 221 17.25 13.40 0.40
C LEU A 221 16.44 12.85 1.58
N LEU A 222 15.34 13.52 1.96
CA LEU A 222 14.43 13.01 3.00
C LEU A 222 13.79 11.70 2.56
N TYR A 223 13.27 11.63 1.32
CA TYR A 223 12.71 10.41 0.77
C TYR A 223 13.74 9.28 0.72
N GLY A 224 14.93 9.56 0.16
CA GLY A 224 16.00 8.57 0.06
C GLY A 224 16.50 8.07 1.42
N GLY A 225 16.61 8.96 2.41
CA GLY A 225 16.92 8.59 3.79
C GLY A 225 15.84 7.70 4.42
N GLY A 226 14.56 8.03 4.20
CA GLY A 226 13.44 7.22 4.63
C GLY A 226 13.45 5.83 4.01
N LEU A 227 13.66 5.75 2.69
CA LEU A 227 13.75 4.50 1.94
C LEU A 227 14.92 3.61 2.41
N VAL A 228 16.09 4.19 2.68
CA VAL A 228 17.25 3.48 3.23
C VAL A 228 16.90 2.88 4.60
N ILE A 229 16.34 3.67 5.51
CA ILE A 229 15.97 3.19 6.85
C ILE A 229 14.91 2.10 6.75
N TYR A 230 13.89 2.31 5.93
CA TYR A 230 12.81 1.35 5.68
C TYR A 230 13.37 0.01 5.18
N TYR A 231 14.11 0.04 4.08
CA TYR A 231 14.60 -1.16 3.41
C TYR A 231 15.58 -1.95 4.28
N PHE A 232 16.62 -1.29 4.82
CA PHE A 232 17.64 -2.00 5.60
C PHE A 232 17.12 -2.53 6.93
N SER A 233 16.13 -1.86 7.54
CA SER A 233 15.53 -2.36 8.77
C SER A 233 14.59 -3.55 8.52
N ASN A 234 13.84 -3.55 7.41
CA ASN A 234 13.04 -4.70 6.99
C ASN A 234 13.93 -5.89 6.59
N ASP A 235 14.97 -5.68 5.77
CA ASP A 235 15.93 -6.74 5.41
C ASP A 235 16.58 -7.35 6.66
N GLN A 236 17.03 -6.52 7.61
CA GLN A 236 17.59 -7.02 8.87
C GLN A 236 16.60 -7.89 9.65
N LYS A 237 15.34 -7.44 9.75
CA LYS A 237 14.27 -8.17 10.45
C LYS A 237 13.95 -9.49 9.77
N ASP A 238 13.82 -9.48 8.45
CA ASP A 238 13.34 -10.64 7.69
C ASP A 238 14.44 -11.70 7.54
N ARG A 239 15.69 -11.30 7.33
CA ARG A 239 16.83 -12.21 7.37
C ARG A 239 17.02 -12.83 8.74
N PHE A 240 16.92 -12.05 9.81
CA PHE A 240 17.03 -12.56 11.18
C PHE A 240 15.91 -13.55 11.52
N ARG A 241 14.69 -13.33 11.02
CA ARG A 241 13.57 -14.28 11.19
C ARG A 241 13.74 -15.56 10.38
N LYS A 242 14.33 -15.48 9.19
CA LYS A 242 14.60 -16.63 8.31
C LYS A 242 15.72 -17.51 8.86
N ASP A 243 16.83 -16.90 9.26
CA ASP A 243 17.98 -17.60 9.85
C ASP A 243 18.58 -16.77 11.01
N PRO A 244 18.13 -17.02 12.26
CA PRO A 244 18.69 -16.38 13.43
C PRO A 244 20.15 -16.77 13.71
N SER A 245 20.67 -17.83 13.08
CA SER A 245 22.02 -18.36 13.29
C SER A 245 23.05 -17.85 12.28
N ASP A 246 22.64 -17.00 11.33
CA ASP A 246 23.55 -16.36 10.36
C ASP A 246 24.68 -15.62 11.12
N PRO A 247 25.97 -15.87 10.77
CA PRO A 247 27.11 -15.18 11.37
C PRO A 247 27.01 -13.65 11.35
N ALA A 248 26.29 -13.07 10.39
CA ALA A 248 26.03 -11.63 10.31
C ALA A 248 25.26 -11.09 11.53
N PHE A 249 24.50 -11.94 12.23
CA PHE A 249 23.72 -11.58 13.41
C PHE A 249 24.35 -12.06 14.72
N ALA A 250 25.47 -12.78 14.67
CA ALA A 250 26.13 -13.32 15.88
C ALA A 250 26.60 -12.23 16.86
N SER A 251 26.88 -11.02 16.36
CA SER A 251 27.27 -9.85 17.18
C SER A 251 26.07 -9.04 17.69
N LEU A 252 24.85 -9.35 17.25
CA LEU A 252 23.65 -8.63 17.63
C LEU A 252 23.06 -9.16 18.94
N LYS A 253 22.64 -8.23 19.79
CA LYS A 253 21.92 -8.52 21.03
C LYS A 253 20.48 -8.90 20.72
N THR A 254 20.02 -9.99 21.33
CA THR A 254 18.64 -10.50 21.21
C THR A 254 18.04 -10.78 22.58
N ILE A 255 16.73 -10.63 22.72
CA ILE A 255 15.95 -11.04 23.90
C ILE A 255 15.12 -12.27 23.52
N ALA A 256 15.16 -13.32 24.34
CA ALA A 256 14.29 -14.48 24.14
C ALA A 256 12.84 -14.13 24.47
N SER A 257 11.92 -14.35 23.52
CA SER A 257 10.49 -14.22 23.78
C SER A 257 9.93 -15.53 24.37
N PRO A 258 8.96 -15.46 25.29
CA PRO A 258 8.20 -16.63 25.74
C PRO A 258 7.51 -17.40 24.60
N THR A 259 7.28 -16.74 23.46
CA THR A 259 6.68 -17.33 22.25
C THR A 259 7.68 -18.13 21.40
N GLY A 260 8.95 -18.24 21.81
CA GLY A 260 10.00 -19.01 21.14
C GLY A 260 10.71 -18.28 19.99
N GLN A 261 10.30 -17.05 19.67
CA GLN A 261 10.99 -16.20 18.68
C GLN A 261 11.87 -15.17 19.37
N ASN A 262 13.16 -15.13 19.04
CA ASN A 262 14.06 -14.11 19.58
C ASN A 262 13.70 -12.73 19.01
N LEU A 263 13.83 -11.69 19.84
CA LEU A 263 13.60 -10.31 19.49
C LEU A 263 14.94 -9.59 19.35
N LEU A 264 15.15 -8.90 18.24
CA LEU A 264 16.35 -8.12 18.01
C LEU A 264 16.31 -6.82 18.81
N VAL A 265 17.36 -6.52 19.58
CA VAL A 265 17.48 -5.30 20.40
C VAL A 265 18.76 -4.51 20.13
N SER A 266 19.34 -4.71 18.96
CA SER A 266 20.53 -4.00 18.47
C SER A 266 20.44 -3.77 16.97
N GLY A 267 21.38 -3.03 16.38
CA GLY A 267 21.23 -2.52 15.01
C GLY A 267 20.14 -1.46 14.93
N TRP A 268 19.32 -1.49 13.88
CA TRP A 268 18.20 -0.54 13.71
C TRP A 268 17.18 -0.61 14.86
N PHE A 269 16.90 -1.82 15.35
CA PHE A 269 15.95 -2.09 16.43
C PHE A 269 16.49 -1.75 17.83
N GLY A 270 17.79 -1.46 17.95
CA GLY A 270 18.37 -0.91 19.18
C GLY A 270 18.26 0.61 19.29
N LEU A 271 18.08 1.31 18.17
CA LEU A 271 17.91 2.76 18.13
C LEU A 271 16.46 3.17 18.40
N VAL A 272 15.52 2.48 17.77
CA VAL A 272 14.08 2.70 17.91
C VAL A 272 13.34 1.36 17.79
N ARG A 273 12.15 1.25 18.38
CA ARG A 273 11.36 0.00 18.38
C ARG A 273 10.86 -0.40 16.98
N HIS A 274 10.55 0.59 16.14
CA HIS A 274 9.99 0.41 14.80
C HIS A 274 10.73 1.30 13.78
N PRO A 275 11.98 0.98 13.44
CA PRO A 275 12.78 1.76 12.49
C PRO A 275 12.14 1.80 11.10
N ASN A 276 11.49 0.72 10.67
CA ASN A 276 10.76 0.64 9.42
C ASN A 276 9.62 1.67 9.35
N TYR A 277 8.90 1.89 10.46
CA TYR A 277 7.83 2.90 10.51
C TYR A 277 8.39 4.32 10.45
N LEU A 278 9.57 4.56 11.04
CA LEU A 278 10.25 5.84 10.90
C LEU A 278 10.60 6.11 9.42
N GLY A 279 11.08 5.10 8.69
CA GLY A 279 11.32 5.18 7.25
C GLY A 279 10.05 5.53 6.46
N ASP A 280 8.94 4.83 6.74
CA ASP A 280 7.64 5.09 6.12
C ASP A 280 7.13 6.53 6.37
N ILE A 281 7.25 7.03 7.60
CA ILE A 281 6.86 8.39 7.96
C ILE A 281 7.72 9.41 7.19
N MET A 282 9.03 9.18 7.09
CA MET A 282 9.93 10.07 6.33
C MET A 282 9.57 10.11 4.84
N MET A 283 9.29 8.95 4.22
CA MET A 283 8.81 8.88 2.84
C MET A 283 7.46 9.59 2.68
N SER A 284 6.56 9.40 3.65
CA SER A 284 5.24 10.05 3.68
C SER A 284 5.32 11.57 3.76
N TRP A 285 6.24 12.09 4.56
CA TRP A 285 6.53 13.51 4.61
C TRP A 285 7.15 14.01 3.31
N ALA A 286 8.05 13.25 2.71
CA ALA A 286 8.71 13.67 1.48
C ALA A 286 7.76 13.83 0.29
N TRP A 287 6.70 13.01 0.15
CA TRP A 287 5.70 13.22 -0.90
C TRP A 287 4.56 14.20 -0.53
N THR A 288 4.52 14.71 0.70
CA THR A 288 3.54 15.75 1.10
C THR A 288 4.14 17.15 1.15
N LEU A 289 5.44 17.26 1.45
CA LEU A 289 6.17 18.55 1.49
C LEU A 289 6.15 19.37 0.18
N PRO A 290 6.11 18.78 -1.03
CA PRO A 290 5.98 19.55 -2.27
C PRO A 290 4.71 20.42 -2.31
N CYS A 291 3.69 20.10 -1.52
CA CYS A 291 2.45 20.88 -1.39
C CYS A 291 2.62 22.22 -0.62
N GLY A 292 3.83 22.55 -0.16
CA GLY A 292 4.15 23.87 0.41
C GLY A 292 3.63 24.10 1.83
N LYS A 293 3.33 25.37 2.17
CA LYS A 293 2.64 25.83 3.40
C LYS A 293 1.35 26.54 3.02
N THR A 294 0.19 26.03 3.41
CA THR A 294 -1.11 26.72 3.37
C THR A 294 -1.46 27.30 4.73
N SER A 295 -2.16 28.43 4.72
CA SER A 295 -2.52 29.20 5.92
C SER A 295 -3.75 28.65 6.67
N GLU A 296 -4.38 27.60 6.15
CA GLU A 296 -5.57 26.98 6.73
C GLU A 296 -5.24 25.52 7.05
N GLY A 297 -5.88 24.92 8.05
CA GLY A 297 -5.58 23.59 8.62
C GLY A 297 -5.68 22.38 7.69
N GLU A 298 -5.48 22.53 6.38
CA GLU A 298 -5.45 21.51 5.32
C GLU A 298 -4.31 20.49 5.52
N TYR A 299 -3.24 20.86 6.24
CA TYR A 299 -2.24 19.90 6.74
C TYR A 299 -2.84 18.84 7.64
N GLY A 300 -3.93 19.16 8.34
CA GLY A 300 -4.62 18.21 9.19
C GLY A 300 -4.98 16.93 8.45
N LEU A 301 -5.41 17.01 7.18
CA LEU A 301 -5.71 15.81 6.39
C LEU A 301 -4.44 15.15 5.82
N LEU A 302 -3.48 15.91 5.28
CA LEU A 302 -2.24 15.34 4.74
C LEU A 302 -1.34 14.67 5.82
N PHE A 303 -1.48 15.06 7.09
CA PHE A 303 -0.69 14.57 8.22
C PHE A 303 -1.47 13.70 9.24
N SER A 304 -2.80 13.55 9.15
CA SER A 304 -3.58 12.86 10.22
C SER A 304 -3.39 11.34 10.30
N PHE A 305 -2.60 10.71 9.43
CA PHE A 305 -2.47 9.26 9.40
C PHE A 305 -1.05 8.73 9.16
N SER A 306 -0.02 9.56 9.36
CA SER A 306 1.34 9.08 9.63
C SER A 306 1.50 8.70 11.09
#